data_AF-A0A3M2KLB8-F1
#
_entry.id   AF-A0A3M2KLB8-F1
#
_cell.length_a   1.000
_cell.length_b   1.000
_cell.length_c   1.000
_cell.angle_alpha   90.00
_cell.angle_beta   90.00
_cell.angle_gamma   90.00
#
_symmetry.space_group_name_H-M   'P 1'
#
loop_
_entity.id
_entity.type
_entity.pdbx_description
1 polymer ?
#
loop_
_entity_poly.entity_id
_entity_poly.type
_entity_poly.pdbx_seq_one_letter_code
_entity_poly.pdbx_strand_id
1 'polypeptide(L)'
;MAAIVMGTQGVTEAGLRMLIRASARSSAVYFFIAFAAPGLVRLRRSPITRIGRNAPSFFLAFGFSHLVHLAAIIGRAGLYPDTFFSDFRLTPVLGGALLYGLIGFMCLRLLICPTGSSPPVAAVENVGSHLLWLAFALAFVSRASSSLLHGLLAFLALLAPGLRWIPRILSSD
;
A
#
# COMPACT_ATOMS: atom_id res chain seq x y z
N MET A 1 -5.86 11.44 -7.29
CA MET A 1 -7.24 10.99 -6.92
C MET A 1 -7.92 11.96 -5.95
N ALA A 2 -7.27 12.39 -4.87
CA ALA A 2 -7.89 13.18 -3.80
C ALA A 2 -8.58 14.47 -4.29
N ALA A 3 -7.88 15.30 -5.05
CA ALA A 3 -8.44 16.55 -5.60
C ALA A 3 -9.71 16.31 -6.44
N ILE A 4 -9.74 15.24 -7.26
CA ILE A 4 -10.90 14.88 -8.09
C ILE A 4 -12.08 14.49 -7.20
N VAL A 5 -11.85 13.66 -6.17
CA VAL A 5 -12.90 13.24 -5.25
C VAL A 5 -13.46 14.44 -4.50
N MET A 6 -12.61 15.28 -3.92
CA MET A 6 -13.04 16.46 -3.17
C MET A 6 -13.75 17.49 -4.06
N GLY A 7 -13.27 17.70 -5.28
CA GLY A 7 -13.89 18.62 -6.23
C GLY A 7 -15.25 18.16 -6.75
N THR A 8 -15.53 16.84 -6.76
CA THR A 8 -16.80 16.29 -7.27
C THR A 8 -17.81 15.95 -6.18
N GLN A 9 -17.36 15.58 -4.98
CA GLN A 9 -18.22 15.12 -3.89
C GLN A 9 -18.20 16.03 -2.65
N GLY A 10 -17.25 16.98 -2.58
CA GLY A 10 -17.04 17.82 -1.41
C GLY A 10 -16.57 17.07 -0.17
N VAL A 11 -16.56 17.78 0.96
CA VAL A 11 -16.33 17.21 2.30
C VAL A 11 -17.66 16.66 2.85
N THR A 12 -18.25 15.71 2.13
CA THR A 12 -19.48 15.01 2.54
C THR A 12 -19.15 13.60 3.03
N GLU A 13 -20.05 12.93 3.76
CA GLU A 13 -19.80 11.54 4.19
C GLU A 13 -19.60 10.59 2.99
N ALA A 14 -20.39 10.79 1.92
CA ALA A 14 -20.23 10.06 0.66
C ALA A 14 -18.87 10.35 0.01
N GLY A 15 -18.45 11.62 -0.01
CA GLY A 15 -17.14 12.05 -0.50
C GLY A 15 -15.98 11.43 0.27
N LEU A 16 -16.04 11.42 1.60
CA LEU A 16 -15.02 10.81 2.46
C LEU A 16 -14.96 9.29 2.26
N ARG A 17 -16.11 8.60 2.19
CA ARG A 17 -16.14 7.16 1.86
C ARG A 17 -15.56 6.87 0.47
N MET A 18 -15.82 7.73 -0.51
CA MET A 18 -15.23 7.62 -1.84
C MET A 18 -13.72 7.86 -1.79
N LEU A 19 -13.25 8.84 -1.04
CA LEU A 19 -11.83 9.15 -0.87
C LEU A 19 -11.09 8.00 -0.18
N ILE A 20 -11.67 7.41 0.86
CA ILE A 20 -11.17 6.21 1.55
C ILE A 20 -10.98 5.06 0.55
N ARG A 21 -11.99 4.76 -0.28
CA ARG A 21 -11.88 3.68 -1.29
C ARG A 21 -10.85 4.00 -2.37
N ALA A 22 -10.84 5.22 -2.89
CA ALA A 22 -9.94 5.62 -3.96
C ALA A 22 -8.47 5.59 -3.49
N SER A 23 -8.20 6.14 -2.31
CA SER A 23 -6.87 6.15 -1.70
C SER A 23 -6.37 4.74 -1.35
N ALA A 24 -7.24 3.85 -0.82
CA ALA A 24 -6.87 2.46 -0.56
C ALA A 24 -6.41 1.72 -1.83
N ARG A 25 -7.12 1.91 -2.94
CA ARG A 25 -6.80 1.29 -4.24
C ARG A 25 -5.51 1.86 -4.82
N SER A 26 -5.34 3.18 -4.83
CA SER A 26 -4.10 3.83 -5.29
C SER A 26 -2.89 3.39 -4.46
N SER A 27 -3.04 3.32 -3.13
CA SER A 27 -2.01 2.83 -2.23
C SER A 27 -1.62 1.39 -2.56
N ALA A 28 -2.58 0.50 -2.79
CA ALA A 28 -2.31 -0.89 -3.14
C ALA A 28 -1.45 -1.01 -4.41
N VAL A 29 -1.79 -0.26 -5.46
CA VAL A 29 -1.02 -0.26 -6.71
C VAL A 29 0.43 0.20 -6.48
N TYR A 30 0.63 1.34 -5.83
CA TYR A 30 1.97 1.85 -5.53
C TYR A 30 2.78 0.89 -4.66
N PHE A 31 2.13 0.29 -3.66
CA PHE A 31 2.76 -0.66 -2.76
C PHE A 31 3.18 -1.94 -3.50
N PHE A 32 2.31 -2.56 -4.30
CA PHE A 32 2.66 -3.80 -5.01
C PHE A 32 3.79 -3.61 -6.01
N ILE A 33 3.86 -2.46 -6.68
CA ILE A 33 4.98 -2.11 -7.55
C ILE A 33 6.28 -2.01 -6.73
N ALA A 34 6.27 -1.28 -5.61
CA ALA A 34 7.43 -1.14 -4.74
C ALA A 34 7.85 -2.49 -4.11
N PHE A 35 6.89 -3.32 -3.71
CA PHE A 35 7.13 -4.64 -3.12
C PHE A 35 7.77 -5.62 -4.12
N ALA A 36 7.35 -5.59 -5.39
CA ALA A 36 7.89 -6.45 -6.45
C ALA A 36 9.30 -6.03 -6.90
N ALA A 37 9.72 -4.80 -6.61
CA ALA A 37 10.93 -4.19 -7.16
C ALA A 37 12.24 -4.99 -7.03
N PRO A 38 12.54 -5.68 -5.90
CA PRO A 38 13.79 -6.46 -5.79
C PRO A 38 13.92 -7.55 -6.85
N GLY A 39 12.81 -8.11 -7.32
CA GLY A 39 12.80 -9.06 -8.42
C GLY A 39 12.81 -8.40 -9.79
N LEU A 40 12.11 -7.27 -9.95
CA LEU A 40 12.12 -6.48 -11.19
C LEU A 40 13.52 -6.01 -11.59
N VAL A 41 14.36 -5.64 -10.62
CA VAL A 41 15.76 -5.23 -10.86
C VAL A 41 16.62 -6.39 -11.37
N ARG A 42 16.31 -7.63 -10.98
CA ARG A 42 17.05 -8.84 -11.41
C ARG A 42 16.70 -9.30 -12.82
N LEU A 43 15.57 -8.86 -13.37
CA LEU A 43 15.20 -9.12 -14.76
C LEU A 43 16.04 -8.21 -15.67
N ARG A 44 17.31 -8.57 -15.89
CA ARG A 44 18.42 -7.71 -16.38
C ARG A 44 18.20 -6.98 -17.72
N ARG A 45 17.10 -7.16 -18.47
CA ARG A 45 16.93 -6.62 -19.83
C ARG A 45 15.48 -6.25 -20.21
N SER A 46 14.84 -5.34 -19.48
CA SER A 46 13.55 -4.77 -19.89
C SER A 46 13.36 -3.34 -19.33
N PRO A 47 12.56 -2.45 -19.97
CA PRO A 47 12.11 -1.19 -19.38
C PRO A 47 11.55 -1.32 -17.95
N ILE A 48 11.10 -2.53 -17.57
CA ILE A 48 10.69 -2.90 -16.22
C ILE A 48 11.80 -2.70 -15.16
N THR A 49 13.07 -2.78 -15.54
CA THR A 49 14.19 -2.49 -14.62
C THR A 49 14.21 -1.03 -14.15
N ARG A 50 13.72 -0.09 -14.97
CA ARG A 50 13.59 1.33 -14.57
C ARG A 50 12.53 1.49 -13.48
N ILE A 51 11.44 0.73 -13.56
CA ILE A 51 10.41 0.67 -12.52
C ILE A 51 11.00 0.16 -11.20
N GLY A 52 11.81 -0.91 -11.27
CA GLY A 52 12.51 -1.45 -10.10
C GLY A 52 13.50 -0.45 -9.46
N ARG A 53 14.22 0.34 -10.27
CA ARG A 53 15.14 1.38 -9.76
C ARG A 53 14.42 2.56 -9.11
N ASN A 54 13.22 2.89 -9.59
CA ASN A 54 12.37 3.96 -9.04
C ASN A 54 11.46 3.48 -7.90
N ALA A 55 11.66 2.26 -7.39
CA ALA A 55 10.85 1.70 -6.31
C ALA A 55 10.80 2.55 -5.03
N PRO A 56 11.87 3.25 -4.61
CA PRO A 56 11.79 4.24 -3.54
C PRO A 56 10.67 5.27 -3.75
N SER A 57 10.55 5.83 -4.96
CA SER A 57 9.52 6.81 -5.30
C SER A 57 8.11 6.20 -5.24
N PHE A 58 7.94 4.96 -5.71
CA PHE A 58 6.68 4.23 -5.58
C PHE A 58 6.30 3.98 -4.12
N PHE A 59 7.27 3.65 -3.26
CA PHE A 59 7.02 3.45 -1.84
C PHE A 59 6.63 4.76 -1.13
N LEU A 60 7.27 5.89 -1.47
CA LEU A 60 6.87 7.20 -0.95
C LEU A 60 5.49 7.63 -1.46
N ALA A 61 5.16 7.37 -2.74
CA ALA A 61 3.83 7.62 -3.29
C ALA A 61 2.76 6.77 -2.59
N PHE A 62 3.07 5.52 -2.27
CA PHE A 62 2.24 4.66 -1.43
C PHE A 62 2.00 5.29 -0.05
N GLY A 63 3.07 5.69 0.65
CA GLY A 63 2.99 6.32 1.97
C GLY A 63 2.13 7.58 1.95
N PHE A 64 2.34 8.47 0.99
CA PHE A 64 1.53 9.68 0.82
C PHE A 64 0.05 9.36 0.54
N SER A 65 -0.23 8.43 -0.38
CA SER A 65 -1.61 7.99 -0.66
C SER A 65 -2.28 7.40 0.59
N HIS A 66 -1.52 6.68 1.44
CA HIS A 66 -2.04 6.11 2.67
C HIS A 66 -2.21 7.14 3.80
N LEU A 67 -1.42 8.20 3.80
CA LEU A 67 -1.65 9.35 4.66
C LEU A 67 -2.97 10.05 4.31
N VAL A 68 -3.25 10.22 3.00
CA VAL A 68 -4.56 10.73 2.54
C VAL A 68 -5.69 9.79 2.95
N HIS A 69 -5.49 8.47 2.87
CA HIS A 69 -6.44 7.47 3.37
C HIS A 69 -6.73 7.68 4.86
N LEU A 70 -5.69 7.86 5.69
CA LEU A 70 -5.82 8.07 7.13
C LEU A 70 -6.56 9.37 7.43
N ALA A 71 -6.19 10.46 6.74
CA ALA A 71 -6.84 11.75 6.89
C ALA A 71 -8.35 11.66 6.57
N ALA A 72 -8.73 10.88 5.56
CA ALA A 72 -10.15 10.67 5.23
C ALA A 72 -10.88 9.83 6.29
N ILE A 73 -10.23 8.83 6.89
CA ILE A 73 -10.77 8.04 8.02
C ILE A 73 -11.00 8.95 9.23
N ILE A 74 -9.98 9.73 9.63
CA ILE A 74 -10.06 10.67 10.75
C ILE A 74 -11.13 11.73 10.48
N GLY A 75 -11.17 12.29 9.26
CA GLY A 75 -12.20 13.24 8.85
C GLY A 75 -13.61 12.66 8.96
N ARG A 76 -13.81 11.39 8.57
CA ARG A 76 -15.12 10.73 8.73
C ARG A 76 -15.46 10.52 10.20
N ALA A 77 -14.52 10.07 11.02
CA ALA A 77 -14.73 9.89 12.45
C ALA A 77 -15.08 11.19 13.17
N GLY A 78 -14.48 12.31 12.78
CA GLY A 78 -14.74 13.63 13.38
C GLY A 78 -16.03 14.29 12.88
N LEU A 79 -16.34 14.21 11.59
CA LEU A 79 -17.48 14.91 10.98
C LEU A 79 -18.77 14.09 10.99
N TYR A 80 -18.67 12.76 11.01
CA TYR A 80 -19.82 11.84 10.94
C TYR A 80 -19.70 10.71 11.98
N PRO A 81 -19.54 11.02 13.27
CA PRO A 81 -19.21 10.05 14.32
C PRO A 81 -20.25 8.93 14.46
N ASP A 82 -21.55 9.24 14.41
CA ASP A 82 -22.62 8.25 14.61
C ASP A 82 -22.54 7.10 13.60
N THR A 83 -22.35 7.46 12.33
CA THR A 83 -22.19 6.50 11.22
C THR A 83 -20.82 5.83 11.20
N PHE A 84 -19.80 6.46 11.78
CA PHE A 84 -18.47 5.89 11.83
C PHE A 84 -18.37 4.82 12.92
N PHE A 85 -18.90 5.11 14.11
CA PHE A 85 -18.81 4.21 15.25
C PHE A 85 -19.76 3.02 15.16
N SER A 86 -20.84 3.09 14.36
CA SER A 86 -21.67 1.93 14.03
C SER A 86 -20.91 0.88 13.18
N ASP A 87 -20.06 1.34 12.27
CA ASP A 87 -19.19 0.51 11.42
C ASP A 87 -17.89 0.07 12.13
N PHE A 88 -17.60 0.63 13.31
CA PHE A 88 -16.32 0.44 13.99
C PHE A 88 -16.11 -1.02 14.41
N ARG A 89 -14.92 -1.53 14.15
CA ARG A 89 -14.46 -2.85 14.60
C ARG A 89 -13.06 -2.70 15.17
N LEU A 90 -12.85 -3.16 16.40
CA LEU A 90 -11.58 -2.96 17.11
C LEU A 90 -10.41 -3.67 16.41
N THR A 91 -10.61 -4.90 15.94
CA THR A 91 -9.53 -5.71 15.33
C THR A 91 -8.93 -5.06 14.07
N PRO A 92 -9.73 -4.64 13.06
CA PRO A 92 -9.19 -3.90 11.91
C PRO A 92 -8.52 -2.58 12.28
N VAL A 93 -8.97 -1.91 13.34
CA VAL A 93 -8.40 -0.62 13.79
C VAL A 93 -7.03 -0.82 14.42
N LEU A 94 -6.87 -1.79 15.31
CA LEU A 94 -5.57 -2.11 15.91
C LEU A 94 -4.58 -2.61 14.85
N GLY A 95 -5.04 -3.50 13.96
CA GLY A 95 -4.23 -3.96 12.83
C GLY A 95 -3.81 -2.79 11.93
N GLY A 96 -4.76 -1.91 11.58
CA GLY A 96 -4.49 -0.72 10.78
C GLY A 96 -3.49 0.22 11.44
N ALA A 97 -3.63 0.50 12.75
CA ALA A 97 -2.73 1.37 13.50
C ALA A 97 -1.28 0.85 13.50
N LEU A 98 -1.09 -0.46 13.71
CA LEU A 98 0.21 -1.10 13.61
C LEU A 98 0.84 -0.91 12.21
N LEU A 99 0.06 -1.17 11.17
CA LEU A 99 0.53 -1.02 9.79
C LEU A 99 0.83 0.44 9.45
N TYR A 100 0.06 1.40 9.96
CA TYR A 100 0.36 2.82 9.81
C TYR A 100 1.67 3.22 10.47
N GLY A 101 1.96 2.72 11.68
CA GLY A 101 3.25 2.93 12.34
C GLY A 101 4.41 2.40 11.50
N LEU A 102 4.23 1.21 10.93
CA LEU A 102 5.23 0.59 10.06
C LEU A 102 5.44 1.36 8.75
N ILE A 103 4.36 1.81 8.08
CA ILE A 103 4.45 2.66 6.88
C ILE A 103 5.19 3.96 7.21
N GLY A 104 4.81 4.61 8.31
CA GLY A 104 5.45 5.84 8.77
C GLY A 104 6.94 5.64 9.03
N PHE A 105 7.32 4.59 9.75
CA PHE A 105 8.71 4.22 9.99
C PHE A 105 9.48 4.02 8.68
N MET A 106 8.96 3.21 7.76
CA MET A 106 9.64 2.90 6.49
C MET A 106 9.73 4.13 5.58
N CYS A 107 8.70 4.98 5.52
CA CYS A 107 8.74 6.23 4.76
C CYS A 107 9.68 7.26 5.39
N LEU A 108 9.71 7.39 6.71
CA LEU A 108 10.59 8.33 7.38
C LEU A 108 12.04 7.90 7.23
N ARG A 109 12.34 6.62 7.47
CA ARG A 109 13.70 6.13 7.23
C ARG A 109 14.00 6.34 5.75
N LEU A 110 13.09 5.93 4.85
CA LEU A 110 12.92 6.38 3.46
C LEU A 110 13.77 7.60 3.06
N LEU A 111 13.29 8.71 3.63
CA LEU A 111 13.69 10.08 3.40
C LEU A 111 15.02 10.44 4.05
N ILE A 112 15.33 9.89 5.23
CA ILE A 112 16.55 10.22 5.99
C ILE A 112 17.77 9.48 5.42
N CYS A 113 17.68 8.17 5.13
CA CYS A 113 18.82 7.39 4.64
C CYS A 113 18.53 6.71 3.29
N PRO A 114 18.48 7.41 2.16
CA PRO A 114 18.03 6.83 0.89
C PRO A 114 18.94 5.73 0.32
N THR A 115 20.20 5.65 0.74
CA THR A 115 21.23 4.77 0.17
C THR A 115 21.29 3.36 0.75
N GLY A 116 20.50 3.07 1.79
CA GLY A 116 20.43 1.74 2.40
C GLY A 116 20.19 1.77 3.90
N SER A 117 19.92 0.59 4.45
CA SER A 117 19.60 0.37 5.86
C SER A 117 20.64 -0.53 6.51
N SER A 118 20.92 -0.32 7.80
CA SER A 118 21.72 -1.28 8.58
C SER A 118 21.01 -2.64 8.62
N PRO A 119 21.73 -3.76 8.84
CA PRO A 119 21.13 -5.09 8.86
C PRO A 119 19.87 -5.25 9.74
N PRO A 120 19.82 -4.75 11.00
CA PRO A 120 18.60 -4.87 11.82
C PRO A 120 17.44 -4.05 11.25
N VAL A 121 17.70 -2.85 10.73
CA VAL A 121 16.66 -2.01 10.11
C VAL A 121 16.14 -2.67 8.83
N ALA A 122 17.03 -3.21 8.01
CA ALA A 122 16.66 -3.94 6.79
C ALA A 122 15.79 -5.17 7.11
N ALA A 123 16.04 -5.86 8.22
CA ALA A 123 15.20 -6.97 8.68
C ALA A 123 13.78 -6.49 9.04
N VAL A 124 13.66 -5.38 9.78
CA VAL A 124 12.37 -4.76 10.13
C VAL A 124 11.62 -4.32 8.88
N GLU A 125 12.28 -3.64 7.94
CA GLU A 125 11.68 -3.22 6.67
C GLU A 125 11.23 -4.43 5.84
N ASN A 126 12.01 -5.51 5.84
CA ASN A 126 11.64 -6.72 5.14
C ASN A 126 10.42 -7.39 5.77
N VAL A 127 10.42 -7.67 7.08
CA VAL A 127 9.26 -8.23 7.79
C VAL A 127 8.04 -7.34 7.60
N GLY A 128 8.23 -6.03 7.77
CA GLY A 128 7.18 -5.05 7.60
C GLY A 128 6.57 -5.05 6.21
N SER A 129 7.38 -5.08 5.17
CA SER A 129 6.88 -5.17 3.79
C SER A 129 6.04 -6.43 3.55
N HIS A 130 6.36 -7.56 4.22
CA HIS A 130 5.56 -8.78 4.10
C HIS A 130 4.26 -8.70 4.90
N LEU A 131 4.27 -8.08 6.08
CA LEU A 131 3.05 -7.82 6.86
C LEU A 131 2.09 -6.90 6.11
N LEU A 132 2.62 -5.82 5.51
CA LEU A 132 1.85 -4.93 4.63
C LEU A 132 1.30 -5.70 3.44
N TRP A 133 2.14 -6.47 2.75
CA TRP A 133 1.67 -7.30 1.62
C TRP A 133 0.54 -8.23 2.03
N LEU A 134 0.67 -8.93 3.15
CA LEU A 134 -0.37 -9.85 3.63
C LEU A 134 -1.68 -9.12 3.90
N ALA A 135 -1.63 -7.98 4.59
CA ALA A 135 -2.82 -7.18 4.90
C ALA A 135 -3.52 -6.67 3.63
N PHE A 136 -2.76 -6.14 2.68
CA PHE A 136 -3.29 -5.71 1.38
C PHE A 136 -3.81 -6.88 0.55
N ALA A 137 -3.09 -7.99 0.49
CA ALA A 137 -3.51 -9.18 -0.24
C ALA A 137 -4.84 -9.71 0.32
N LEU A 138 -4.95 -9.92 1.64
CA LEU A 138 -6.20 -10.33 2.28
C LEU A 138 -7.33 -9.33 1.99
N ALA A 139 -7.04 -8.04 2.05
CA ALA A 139 -8.01 -6.99 1.75
C ALA A 139 -8.55 -7.06 0.31
N PHE A 140 -7.74 -7.35 -0.71
CA PHE A 140 -8.22 -7.36 -2.09
C PHE A 140 -8.70 -8.74 -2.54
N VAL A 141 -8.04 -9.83 -2.13
CA VAL A 141 -8.39 -11.21 -2.48
C VAL A 141 -9.75 -11.60 -1.89
N SER A 142 -10.04 -11.25 -0.63
CA SER A 142 -11.35 -11.51 -0.02
C SER A 142 -12.53 -10.85 -0.76
N ARG A 143 -12.24 -9.86 -1.62
CA ARG A 143 -13.20 -9.10 -2.39
C ARG A 143 -13.01 -9.26 -3.90
N ALA A 144 -12.23 -10.24 -4.35
CA ALA A 144 -11.86 -10.39 -5.76
C ALA A 144 -13.07 -10.51 -6.69
N SER A 145 -14.13 -11.19 -6.26
CA SER A 145 -15.38 -11.36 -7.02
C SER A 145 -16.33 -10.17 -6.96
N SER A 146 -16.08 -9.17 -6.11
CA SER A 146 -16.99 -8.04 -5.90
C SER A 146 -17.01 -7.04 -7.06
N SER A 147 -15.91 -6.92 -7.82
CA SER A 147 -15.86 -6.16 -9.06
C SER A 147 -14.58 -6.47 -9.83
N LEU A 148 -14.57 -6.17 -11.14
CA LEU A 148 -13.39 -6.33 -12.00
C LEU A 148 -12.15 -5.64 -11.40
N LEU A 149 -12.30 -4.44 -10.85
CA LEU A 149 -11.20 -3.72 -10.24
C LEU A 149 -10.61 -4.44 -9.02
N HIS A 150 -11.45 -5.05 -8.16
CA HIS A 150 -10.93 -5.86 -7.06
C HIS A 150 -10.27 -7.14 -7.57
N GLY A 151 -10.82 -7.77 -8.61
CA GLY A 151 -10.18 -8.92 -9.27
C GLY A 151 -8.79 -8.59 -9.83
N LEU A 152 -8.65 -7.44 -10.51
CA LEU A 152 -7.36 -6.96 -11.01
C LEU A 152 -6.37 -6.66 -9.88
N LEU A 153 -6.81 -6.03 -8.80
CA LEU A 153 -5.96 -5.74 -7.64
C LEU A 153 -5.57 -7.02 -6.88
N ALA A 154 -6.48 -7.99 -6.78
CA ALA A 154 -6.19 -9.30 -6.21
C ALA A 154 -5.17 -10.06 -7.06
N PHE A 155 -5.31 -10.03 -8.38
CA PHE A 155 -4.31 -10.61 -9.29
C PHE A 155 -2.94 -9.94 -9.11
N LEU A 156 -2.89 -8.61 -9.03
CA LEU A 156 -1.67 -7.85 -8.75
C LEU A 156 -1.03 -8.25 -7.40
N ALA A 157 -1.86 -8.42 -6.36
CA ALA A 157 -1.42 -8.83 -5.03
C ALA A 157 -0.77 -10.22 -5.03
N LEU A 158 -1.28 -11.15 -5.84
CA LEU A 158 -0.76 -12.51 -6.00
C LEU A 158 0.46 -12.57 -6.93
N LEU A 159 0.52 -11.70 -7.94
CA LEU A 159 1.65 -11.61 -8.87
C LEU A 159 2.91 -11.02 -8.20
N ALA A 160 2.73 -10.03 -7.32
CA ALA A 160 3.82 -9.31 -6.66
C ALA A 160 4.85 -10.20 -5.92
N PRO A 161 4.45 -11.19 -5.08
CA PRO A 161 5.41 -12.10 -4.46
C PRO A 161 6.10 -12.99 -5.49
N GLY A 162 5.39 -13.47 -6.53
CA GLY A 162 5.99 -14.22 -7.62
C GLY A 162 7.13 -13.44 -8.27
N LEU A 163 6.88 -12.18 -8.65
CA LEU A 163 7.90 -11.32 -9.24
C LEU A 163 9.09 -11.07 -8.30
N ARG A 164 8.87 -10.91 -6.99
CA ARG A 164 9.93 -10.68 -6.01
C ARG A 164 10.83 -11.90 -5.78
N TRP A 165 10.30 -13.13 -5.93
CA TRP A 165 10.98 -14.37 -5.54
C TRP A 165 11.48 -15.21 -6.72
N ILE A 166 10.75 -15.29 -7.83
CA ILE A 166 11.10 -16.13 -8.99
C ILE A 166 12.54 -15.88 -9.50
N PRO A 167 13.01 -14.62 -9.64
CA PRO A 167 14.38 -14.36 -10.10
C PRO A 167 15.47 -14.73 -9.08
N ARG A 168 15.12 -15.01 -7.82
CA ARG A 168 16.09 -15.50 -6.81
C ARG A 168 16.35 -16.99 -6.96
N ILE A 169 15.30 -17.75 -7.30
CA ILE A 169 15.33 -19.20 -7.46
C ILE A 169 16.04 -19.57 -8.78
N LEU A 170 15.86 -18.77 -9.82
CA LEU A 170 16.48 -18.99 -11.14
C LEU A 170 17.95 -18.54 -11.23
N SER A 171 18.48 -17.87 -10.21
CA SER A 171 19.84 -17.33 -10.20
C SER A 171 20.75 -18.01 -9.16
N SER A 172 20.35 -19.17 -8.66
CA SER A 172 21.09 -19.97 -7.66
C SER A 172 21.91 -21.12 -8.27
N ASP A 173 22.09 -21.11 -9.59
CA ASP A 173 23.07 -21.93 -10.33
C ASP A 173 24.39 -21.16 -10.51
#